data_AF-A0AAU7K4I5-F1
#
_entry.id   AF-A0AAU7K4I5-F1
#
_cell.length_a   1.000
_cell.length_b   1.000
_cell.length_c   1.000
_cell.angle_alpha   90.00
_cell.angle_beta   90.00
_cell.angle_gamma   90.00
#
_symmetry.space_group_name_H-M   'P 1'
#
loop_
_entity.id
_entity.type
_entity.pdbx_description
1 polymer ?
#
loop_
_entity_poly.entity_id
_entity_poly.type
_entity_poly.pdbx_seq_one_letter_code
_entity_poly.pdbx_strand_id
1 'polypeptide(L)'
;MRNITGILLLLISVHLFAQSDHPQIPKTGTNINAFVPKGWKIIYRAKGDLNKDHLADEAIIIQNTNPKNIIKNEGMGSDKLNLNPRMLLVLFNTSGNYSLRAQNASFIPLENDAENTCLADPLQETGAINIKNGTLILSYQYWLSCGSYGVSNLDYTFRFQNQKMELIGFDTESYSRSSGEETITSLNLSTRKKSETSGGNMFSDKTNKPKTVWKKFDWGRLFTLDEMTEELARKLSEI
;
A
#
# COMPACT_ATOMS: atom_id res chain seq x y z
N MET A 1 -52.80 -3.08 53.70
CA MET A 1 -51.65 -2.33 53.17
C MET A 1 -50.60 -3.34 52.73
N ARG A 2 -50.48 -3.64 51.42
CA ARG A 2 -49.41 -4.50 50.88
C ARG A 2 -48.50 -3.63 50.04
N ASN A 3 -47.30 -3.37 50.56
CA ASN A 3 -46.27 -2.63 49.85
C ASN A 3 -45.68 -3.55 48.78
N ILE A 4 -45.84 -3.17 47.50
CA ILE A 4 -45.18 -3.83 46.37
C ILE A 4 -43.87 -3.09 46.15
N THR A 5 -42.77 -3.70 46.57
CA THR A 5 -41.41 -3.23 46.27
C THR A 5 -41.08 -3.61 44.83
N GLY A 6 -41.10 -2.62 43.92
CA GLY A 6 -40.65 -2.80 42.53
C GLY A 6 -39.12 -2.73 42.44
N ILE A 7 -38.48 -3.81 42.02
CA ILE A 7 -37.05 -3.83 41.71
C ILE A 7 -36.87 -3.36 40.26
N LEU A 8 -36.21 -2.21 40.08
CA LEU A 8 -35.83 -1.68 38.77
C LEU A 8 -34.50 -2.32 38.35
N LEU A 9 -34.54 -3.24 37.38
CA LEU A 9 -33.34 -3.83 36.78
C LEU A 9 -32.77 -2.86 35.72
N LEU A 10 -31.61 -2.26 36.01
CA LEU A 10 -30.86 -1.46 35.05
C LEU A 10 -30.05 -2.41 34.14
N LEU A 11 -30.45 -2.54 32.87
CA LEU A 11 -29.69 -3.27 31.85
C LEU A 11 -28.53 -2.40 31.37
N ILE A 12 -27.33 -2.64 31.88
CA ILE A 12 -26.09 -2.06 31.35
C ILE A 12 -25.69 -2.87 30.13
N SER A 13 -25.97 -2.36 28.93
CA SER A 13 -25.47 -2.96 27.69
C SER A 13 -23.99 -2.67 27.53
N VAL A 14 -23.14 -3.63 27.88
CA VAL A 14 -21.71 -3.59 27.58
C VAL A 14 -21.54 -3.85 26.09
N HIS A 15 -21.34 -2.80 25.29
CA HIS A 15 -20.96 -2.95 23.89
C HIS A 15 -19.50 -3.42 23.83
N LEU A 16 -19.30 -4.73 23.73
CA LEU A 16 -18.03 -5.31 23.32
C LEU A 16 -17.81 -4.97 21.84
N PHE A 17 -17.10 -3.89 21.57
CA PHE A 17 -16.64 -3.59 20.22
C PHE A 17 -15.53 -4.58 19.86
N ALA A 18 -15.87 -5.57 19.03
CA ALA A 18 -14.86 -6.38 18.35
C ALA A 18 -14.05 -5.46 17.42
N GLN A 19 -12.73 -5.50 17.52
CA GLN A 19 -11.83 -4.81 16.61
C GLN A 19 -12.04 -5.37 15.20
N SER A 20 -12.42 -4.50 14.26
CA SER A 20 -12.72 -4.88 12.87
C SER A 20 -11.47 -4.79 12.01
N ASP A 21 -11.28 -5.81 11.17
CA ASP A 21 -10.26 -5.86 10.12
C ASP A 21 -10.65 -5.02 8.89
N HIS A 22 -11.93 -4.64 8.78
CA HIS A 22 -12.48 -3.78 7.73
C HIS A 22 -13.28 -2.62 8.34
N PRO A 23 -12.61 -1.65 8.98
CA PRO A 23 -13.29 -0.50 9.57
C PRO A 23 -13.85 0.41 8.48
N GLN A 24 -14.97 1.07 8.78
CA GLN A 24 -15.47 2.17 7.96
C GLN A 24 -14.69 3.43 8.28
N ILE A 25 -14.16 4.08 7.24
CA ILE A 25 -13.38 5.32 7.39
C ILE A 25 -14.32 6.53 7.21
N PRO A 26 -14.28 7.53 8.10
CA PRO A 26 -15.07 8.75 7.95
C PRO A 26 -14.75 9.47 6.63
N LYS A 27 -15.77 10.08 6.02
CA LYS A 27 -15.58 10.88 4.80
C LYS A 27 -14.87 12.22 5.04
N THR A 28 -14.98 12.75 6.26
CA THR A 28 -14.41 14.04 6.66
C THR A 28 -13.88 13.98 8.07
N GLY A 29 -12.87 14.78 8.38
CA GLY A 29 -12.28 14.85 9.71
C GLY A 29 -11.50 16.15 9.91
N THR A 30 -11.41 16.61 11.15
CA THR A 30 -10.70 17.86 11.49
C THR A 30 -9.18 17.69 11.48
N ASN A 31 -8.69 16.45 11.53
CA ASN A 31 -7.29 16.10 11.46
C ASN A 31 -7.13 14.63 11.00
N ILE A 32 -5.89 14.23 10.72
CA ILE A 32 -5.56 12.90 10.22
C ILE A 32 -5.96 11.77 11.18
N ASN A 33 -5.85 11.98 12.50
CA ASN A 33 -6.22 10.95 13.48
C ASN A 33 -7.72 10.65 13.48
N ALA A 34 -8.56 11.55 12.98
CA ALA A 34 -10.00 11.28 12.81
C ALA A 34 -10.29 10.15 11.81
N PHE A 35 -9.32 9.82 10.93
CA PHE A 35 -9.42 8.75 9.94
C PHE A 35 -8.79 7.44 10.42
N VAL A 36 -8.18 7.42 11.62
CA VAL A 36 -7.52 6.22 12.17
C VAL A 36 -8.48 5.55 13.15
N PRO A 37 -9.03 4.36 12.82
CA PRO A 37 -9.95 3.66 13.70
C PRO A 37 -9.28 3.21 15.00
N LYS A 38 -10.08 2.99 16.04
CA LYS A 38 -9.58 2.41 17.29
C LYS A 38 -8.96 1.03 17.01
N GLY A 39 -7.76 0.79 17.54
CA GLY A 39 -7.01 -0.45 17.27
C GLY A 39 -6.24 -0.43 15.94
N TRP A 40 -6.10 0.74 15.32
CA TRP A 40 -5.24 0.92 14.16
C TRP A 40 -4.17 1.97 14.48
N LYS A 41 -3.03 1.89 13.81
CA LYS A 41 -1.92 2.85 13.90
C LYS A 41 -1.51 3.32 12.52
N ILE A 42 -1.04 4.55 12.40
CA ILE A 42 -0.37 5.03 11.18
C ILE A 42 1.03 4.42 11.15
N ILE A 43 1.40 3.79 10.03
CA ILE A 43 2.75 3.23 9.80
C ILE A 43 3.55 4.00 8.76
N TYR A 44 2.88 4.64 7.80
CA TYR A 44 3.50 5.54 6.82
C TYR A 44 2.66 6.78 6.59
N ARG A 45 3.32 7.89 6.28
CA ARG A 45 2.68 9.18 6.03
C ARG A 45 3.49 9.98 5.02
N ALA A 46 2.84 10.46 3.97
CA ALA A 46 3.39 11.38 2.99
C ALA A 46 2.52 12.63 2.90
N LYS A 47 3.15 13.78 2.63
CA LYS A 47 2.48 15.06 2.43
C LYS A 47 2.88 15.69 1.11
N GLY A 48 1.93 16.34 0.46
CA GLY A 48 2.18 17.14 -0.74
C GLY A 48 0.87 17.49 -1.43
N ASP A 49 0.95 18.40 -2.38
CA ASP A 49 -0.21 18.87 -3.14
C ASP A 49 -0.54 17.87 -4.27
N LEU A 50 -1.64 17.12 -4.15
CA LEU A 50 -2.07 16.12 -5.13
C LEU A 50 -3.09 16.67 -6.12
N ASN A 51 -3.86 17.69 -5.73
CA ASN A 51 -4.97 18.24 -6.50
C ASN A 51 -4.66 19.60 -7.15
N LYS A 52 -3.47 20.15 -6.90
CA LYS A 52 -2.94 21.43 -7.39
C LYS A 52 -3.67 22.66 -6.84
N ASP A 53 -4.19 22.59 -5.62
CA ASP A 53 -4.83 23.72 -4.93
C ASP A 53 -3.87 24.49 -3.99
N HIS A 54 -2.58 24.12 -3.99
CA HIS A 54 -1.52 24.67 -3.14
C HIS A 54 -1.68 24.39 -1.64
N LEU A 55 -2.60 23.52 -1.24
CA LEU A 55 -2.69 22.97 0.11
C LEU A 55 -1.99 21.61 0.14
N ALA A 56 -1.30 21.33 1.24
CA ALA A 56 -0.70 20.02 1.42
C ALA A 56 -1.79 18.99 1.76
N ASP A 57 -2.04 18.08 0.82
CA ASP A 57 -2.79 16.85 1.04
C ASP A 57 -1.91 15.81 1.75
N GLU A 58 -2.53 14.73 2.22
CA GLU A 58 -1.84 13.65 2.89
C GLU A 58 -2.24 12.27 2.38
N ALA A 59 -1.26 11.39 2.26
CA ALA A 59 -1.48 9.96 2.12
C ALA A 59 -0.96 9.26 3.38
N ILE A 60 -1.74 8.31 3.93
CA ILE A 60 -1.34 7.52 5.08
C ILE A 60 -1.58 6.03 4.83
N ILE A 61 -0.68 5.19 5.33
CA ILE A 61 -0.94 3.77 5.49
C ILE A 61 -1.20 3.51 6.97
N ILE A 62 -2.35 2.92 7.28
CA ILE A 62 -2.71 2.46 8.61
C ILE A 62 -2.62 0.94 8.68
N GLN A 63 -2.27 0.41 9.86
CA GLN A 63 -2.20 -1.02 10.14
C GLN A 63 -3.02 -1.34 11.38
N ASN A 64 -3.77 -2.43 11.33
CA ASN A 64 -4.47 -2.97 12.48
C ASN A 64 -3.46 -3.47 13.55
N THR A 65 -3.85 -3.45 14.81
CA THR A 65 -2.99 -3.88 15.93
C THR A 65 -3.60 -5.03 16.71
N ASN A 66 -4.46 -5.84 16.09
CA ASN A 66 -5.12 -6.95 16.75
C ASN A 66 -4.09 -8.05 17.08
N PRO A 67 -3.85 -8.37 18.36
CA PRO A 67 -2.86 -9.37 18.74
C PRO A 67 -3.22 -10.78 18.27
N LYS A 68 -4.49 -11.05 17.93
CA LYS A 68 -4.91 -12.34 17.37
C LYS A 68 -4.34 -12.60 15.97
N ASN A 69 -3.97 -11.54 15.25
CA ASN A 69 -3.37 -11.63 13.92
C ASN A 69 -1.84 -11.68 13.99
N ILE A 70 -1.26 -11.78 15.20
CA ILE A 70 0.16 -12.04 15.41
C ILE A 70 0.29 -13.51 15.78
N ILE A 71 0.77 -14.33 14.83
CA ILE A 71 0.87 -15.78 14.99
C ILE A 71 2.32 -16.20 15.15
N LYS A 72 2.53 -17.33 15.83
CA LYS A 72 3.86 -17.96 15.91
C LYS A 72 4.18 -18.62 14.57
N ASN A 73 5.43 -18.47 14.13
CA ASN A 73 6.00 -19.20 13.00
C ASN A 73 6.97 -20.25 13.53
N GLU A 74 6.87 -21.48 13.02
CA GLU A 74 7.80 -22.58 13.35
C GLU A 74 8.79 -22.84 12.20
N GLY A 75 8.63 -22.16 11.07
CA GLY A 75 9.45 -22.31 9.87
C GLY A 75 10.62 -21.33 9.80
N MET A 76 11.18 -21.18 8.60
CA MET A 76 12.20 -20.15 8.35
C MET A 76 11.57 -18.74 8.37
N GLY A 77 12.41 -17.72 8.57
CA GLY A 77 11.97 -16.32 8.64
C GLY A 77 11.86 -15.82 10.09
N SER A 78 10.93 -14.90 10.34
CA SER A 78 10.67 -14.37 11.69
C SER A 78 9.93 -15.38 12.55
N ASP A 79 10.26 -15.48 13.85
CA ASP A 79 9.56 -16.35 14.82
C ASP A 79 8.07 -15.98 15.02
N LYS A 80 7.68 -14.76 14.62
CA LYS A 80 6.30 -14.26 14.66
C LYS A 80 5.95 -13.58 13.34
N LEU A 81 4.75 -13.84 12.86
CA LEU A 81 4.19 -13.20 11.66
C LEU A 81 3.09 -12.25 12.08
N ASN A 82 3.19 -11.01 11.64
CA ASN A 82 2.16 -10.00 11.80
C ASN A 82 1.27 -9.96 10.54
N LEU A 83 0.11 -10.62 10.64
CA LEU A 83 -0.88 -10.72 9.57
C LEU A 83 -1.98 -9.66 9.70
N ASN A 84 -1.73 -8.59 10.46
CA ASN A 84 -2.71 -7.51 10.60
C ASN A 84 -2.92 -6.78 9.27
N PRO A 85 -4.18 -6.57 8.85
CA PRO A 85 -4.47 -5.86 7.60
C PRO A 85 -3.96 -4.43 7.63
N ARG A 86 -3.68 -3.91 6.43
CA ARG A 86 -3.26 -2.54 6.18
C ARG A 86 -4.23 -1.85 5.23
N MET A 87 -4.26 -0.52 5.28
CA MET A 87 -5.09 0.29 4.39
C MET A 87 -4.36 1.58 4.05
N LEU A 88 -4.38 1.94 2.77
CA LEU A 88 -3.92 3.24 2.26
C LEU A 88 -5.13 4.18 2.20
N LEU A 89 -4.96 5.39 2.72
CA LEU A 89 -5.92 6.48 2.66
C LEU A 89 -5.29 7.69 1.98
N VAL A 90 -6.02 8.33 1.07
CA VAL A 90 -5.66 9.62 0.46
C VAL A 90 -6.64 10.67 0.97
N LEU A 91 -6.11 11.70 1.62
CA LEU A 91 -6.85 12.70 2.37
C LEU A 91 -6.55 14.09 1.81
N PHE A 92 -7.56 14.75 1.27
CA PHE A 92 -7.41 16.11 0.73
C PHE A 92 -7.67 17.16 1.79
N ASN A 93 -6.79 18.15 1.86
CA ASN A 93 -6.92 19.26 2.80
C ASN A 93 -7.90 20.30 2.23
N THR A 94 -8.92 20.64 3.02
CA THR A 94 -9.93 21.64 2.69
C THR A 94 -9.86 22.76 3.72
N SER A 95 -8.81 23.58 3.66
CA SER A 95 -8.59 24.76 4.50
C SER A 95 -8.77 24.49 6.00
N GLY A 96 -8.04 23.50 6.52
CA GLY A 96 -8.02 23.17 7.97
C GLY A 96 -8.92 22.00 8.36
N ASN A 97 -9.60 21.38 7.40
CA ASN A 97 -10.22 20.06 7.53
C ASN A 97 -9.66 19.11 6.48
N TYR A 98 -9.98 17.82 6.59
CA TYR A 98 -9.62 16.81 5.61
C TYR A 98 -10.87 16.10 5.08
N SER A 99 -10.80 15.67 3.83
CA SER A 99 -11.78 14.80 3.19
C SER A 99 -11.12 13.54 2.64
N LEU A 100 -11.74 12.38 2.86
CA LEU A 100 -11.27 11.12 2.29
C LEU A 100 -11.54 11.11 0.79
N ARG A 101 -10.48 10.98 0.00
CA ARG A 101 -10.58 11.03 -1.46
C ARG A 101 -10.49 9.68 -2.15
N ALA A 102 -9.63 8.79 -1.65
CA ALA A 102 -9.47 7.44 -2.13
C ALA A 102 -8.97 6.56 -0.99
N GLN A 103 -9.29 5.27 -1.03
CA GLN A 103 -8.75 4.30 -0.09
C GLN A 103 -8.57 2.93 -0.74
N ASN A 104 -7.64 2.14 -0.22
CA ASN A 104 -7.52 0.74 -0.62
C ASN A 104 -6.96 -0.11 0.53
N ALA A 105 -7.56 -1.29 0.76
CA ALA A 105 -7.05 -2.31 1.68
C ALA A 105 -6.71 -3.63 1.00
N SER A 106 -7.19 -3.87 -0.22
CA SER A 106 -7.04 -5.14 -0.95
C SER A 106 -5.74 -5.24 -1.75
N PHE A 107 -5.02 -4.14 -1.89
CA PHE A 107 -3.79 -4.02 -2.66
C PHE A 107 -2.57 -3.75 -1.77
N ILE A 108 -2.78 -3.41 -0.49
CA ILE A 108 -1.70 -3.06 0.43
C ILE A 108 -1.18 -4.34 1.12
N PRO A 109 0.08 -4.74 0.87
CA PRO A 109 0.61 -6.00 1.39
C PRO A 109 0.73 -5.97 2.91
N LEU A 110 0.47 -7.10 3.55
CA LEU A 110 0.69 -7.29 4.99
C LEU A 110 2.18 -7.17 5.34
N GLU A 111 2.49 -7.10 6.63
CA GLU A 111 3.87 -7.08 7.12
C GLU A 111 4.58 -8.41 6.86
N ASN A 112 3.85 -9.51 7.01
CA ASN A 112 4.34 -10.86 6.74
C ASN A 112 3.31 -11.68 5.97
N ASP A 113 3.77 -12.77 5.37
CA ASP A 113 2.97 -13.71 4.60
C ASP A 113 3.03 -15.09 5.30
N ALA A 114 1.86 -15.73 5.43
CA ALA A 114 1.73 -17.02 6.11
C ALA A 114 2.28 -18.19 5.28
N GLU A 115 2.25 -18.08 3.95
CA GLU A 115 2.77 -19.06 3.01
C GLU A 115 4.26 -18.79 2.70
N ASN A 116 4.62 -17.51 2.58
CA ASN A 116 5.99 -17.05 2.29
C ASN A 116 6.63 -16.42 3.53
N THR A 117 6.86 -17.22 4.57
CA THR A 117 7.32 -16.72 5.89
C THR A 117 8.69 -16.03 5.89
N CYS A 118 9.48 -16.22 4.83
CA CYS A 118 10.76 -15.53 4.62
C CYS A 118 10.62 -14.14 3.95
N LEU A 119 9.43 -13.74 3.52
CA LEU A 119 9.17 -12.45 2.89
C LEU A 119 9.35 -11.34 3.94
N ALA A 120 10.30 -10.44 3.69
CA ALA A 120 10.38 -9.23 4.50
C ALA A 120 9.19 -8.31 4.21
N ASP A 121 8.90 -7.41 5.15
CA ASP A 121 7.83 -6.44 4.99
C ASP A 121 8.01 -5.65 3.69
N PRO A 122 7.08 -5.79 2.71
CA PRO A 122 7.23 -5.19 1.40
C PRO A 122 7.27 -3.66 1.41
N LEU A 123 6.87 -3.02 2.51
CA LEU A 123 6.84 -1.56 2.66
C LEU A 123 8.07 -0.99 3.38
N GLN A 124 8.81 -1.83 4.12
CA GLN A 124 9.79 -1.36 5.10
C GLN A 124 10.94 -0.58 4.44
N GLU A 125 11.60 -1.19 3.46
CA GLU A 125 12.82 -0.64 2.86
C GLU A 125 12.56 0.45 1.81
N THR A 126 11.31 0.59 1.34
CA THR A 126 10.96 1.56 0.28
C THR A 126 10.51 2.92 0.83
N GLY A 127 10.16 3.00 2.11
CA GLY A 127 9.43 4.15 2.67
C GLY A 127 7.94 4.19 2.29
N ALA A 128 7.45 3.15 1.61
CA ALA A 128 6.08 2.85 1.20
C ALA A 128 5.37 3.86 0.30
N ILE A 129 5.27 5.13 0.71
CA ILE A 129 4.52 6.17 0.00
C ILE A 129 5.29 7.47 -0.10
N ASN A 130 5.16 8.13 -1.24
CA ASN A 130 5.71 9.45 -1.49
C ASN A 130 4.72 10.31 -2.28
N ILE A 131 4.66 11.61 -1.99
CA ILE A 131 3.92 12.57 -2.80
C ILE A 131 4.94 13.50 -3.45
N LYS A 132 5.01 13.45 -4.78
CA LYS A 132 5.94 14.26 -5.56
C LYS A 132 5.29 14.70 -6.86
N ASN A 133 5.47 15.97 -7.22
CA ASN A 133 5.00 16.54 -8.49
C ASN A 133 3.51 16.29 -8.81
N GLY A 134 2.62 16.38 -7.80
CA GLY A 134 1.19 16.15 -7.99
C GLY A 134 0.79 14.67 -8.20
N THR A 135 1.67 13.74 -7.80
CA THR A 135 1.42 12.31 -7.88
C THR A 135 1.70 11.63 -6.55
N LEU A 136 0.94 10.58 -6.26
CA LEU A 136 1.20 9.64 -5.18
C LEU A 136 1.92 8.43 -5.77
N ILE A 137 3.11 8.13 -5.25
CA ILE A 137 3.88 6.95 -5.58
C ILE A 137 3.75 5.98 -4.40
N LEU A 138 3.36 4.74 -4.68
CA LEU A 138 3.29 3.64 -3.72
C LEU A 138 4.32 2.59 -4.13
N SER A 139 5.26 2.30 -3.25
CA SER A 139 6.48 1.55 -3.54
C SER A 139 6.54 0.28 -2.70
N TYR A 140 6.70 -0.87 -3.35
CA TYR A 140 6.88 -2.18 -2.72
C TYR A 140 8.24 -2.76 -3.04
N GLN A 141 8.78 -3.57 -2.12
CA GLN A 141 9.92 -4.42 -2.38
C GLN A 141 9.56 -5.88 -2.12
N TYR A 142 9.85 -6.74 -3.10
CA TYR A 142 9.81 -8.18 -2.92
C TYR A 142 11.23 -8.68 -2.63
N TRP A 143 11.45 -9.12 -1.40
CA TRP A 143 12.71 -9.69 -0.94
C TRP A 143 12.46 -10.84 0.02
N LEU A 144 13.01 -12.01 -0.29
CA LEU A 144 12.96 -13.17 0.59
C LEU A 144 14.32 -13.35 1.29
N SER A 145 14.26 -13.46 2.61
CA SER A 145 15.43 -13.78 3.44
C SER A 145 15.98 -15.19 3.21
N CYS A 146 15.16 -16.10 2.65
CA CYS A 146 15.54 -17.46 2.30
C CYS A 146 14.92 -17.90 0.95
N GLY A 147 15.53 -18.87 0.27
CA GLY A 147 14.90 -19.55 -0.88
C GLY A 147 14.78 -18.75 -2.19
N SER A 148 15.28 -17.51 -2.26
CA SER A 148 15.30 -16.72 -3.50
C SER A 148 16.59 -15.91 -3.68
N TYR A 149 17.02 -15.81 -4.93
CA TYR A 149 18.13 -14.97 -5.36
C TYR A 149 17.65 -13.67 -6.02
N GLY A 150 16.35 -13.41 -6.13
CA GLY A 150 15.83 -12.17 -6.73
C GLY A 150 15.47 -11.11 -5.69
N VAL A 151 15.64 -9.85 -6.06
CA VAL A 151 15.03 -8.70 -5.40
C VAL A 151 14.29 -7.91 -6.46
N SER A 152 13.07 -7.47 -6.14
CA SER A 152 12.28 -6.63 -7.04
C SER A 152 11.72 -5.42 -6.30
N ASN A 153 11.84 -4.23 -6.88
CA ASN A 153 11.15 -3.03 -6.46
C ASN A 153 10.02 -2.73 -7.45
N LEU A 154 8.86 -2.31 -6.94
CA LEU A 154 7.67 -2.03 -7.72
C LEU A 154 7.11 -0.67 -7.31
N ASP A 155 6.96 0.25 -8.25
CA ASP A 155 6.41 1.57 -8.02
C ASP A 155 5.10 1.76 -8.79
N TYR A 156 4.04 2.11 -8.07
CA TYR A 156 2.73 2.44 -8.62
C TYR A 156 2.49 3.94 -8.52
N THR A 157 2.37 4.61 -9.66
CA THR A 157 2.19 6.07 -9.71
C THR A 157 0.73 6.42 -9.98
N PHE A 158 0.10 7.08 -9.02
CA PHE A 158 -1.27 7.58 -9.10
C PHE A 158 -1.29 9.10 -9.28
N ARG A 159 -2.18 9.58 -10.14
CA ARG A 159 -2.43 11.01 -10.34
C ARG A 159 -3.89 11.33 -10.10
N PHE A 160 -4.15 12.43 -9.40
CA PHE A 160 -5.52 12.93 -9.31
C PHE A 160 -5.96 13.55 -10.63
N GLN A 161 -6.94 12.94 -11.28
CA GLN A 161 -7.52 13.41 -12.53
C GLN A 161 -8.94 12.84 -12.68
N ASN A 162 -9.81 13.51 -13.45
CA ASN A 162 -11.20 13.09 -13.62
C ASN A 162 -11.91 12.85 -12.27
N GLN A 163 -11.55 13.65 -11.26
CA GLN A 163 -12.06 13.52 -9.90
C GLN A 163 -11.72 12.19 -9.21
N LYS A 164 -10.70 11.45 -9.65
CA LYS A 164 -10.28 10.15 -9.10
C LYS A 164 -8.76 10.05 -9.01
N MET A 165 -8.26 9.19 -8.13
CA MET A 165 -6.83 8.83 -8.08
C MET A 165 -6.58 7.72 -9.11
N GLU A 166 -6.20 8.07 -10.34
CA GLU A 166 -6.00 7.11 -11.44
C GLU A 166 -4.54 6.64 -11.49
N LEU A 167 -4.33 5.34 -11.67
CA LEU A 167 -3.01 4.74 -11.90
C LEU A 167 -2.52 5.14 -13.30
N ILE A 168 -1.45 5.92 -13.37
CA ILE A 168 -0.89 6.43 -14.62
C ILE A 168 0.43 5.79 -15.00
N GLY A 169 1.11 5.14 -14.04
CA GLY A 169 2.40 4.52 -14.24
C GLY A 169 2.61 3.32 -13.33
N PHE A 170 3.39 2.37 -13.82
CA PHE A 170 3.86 1.22 -13.07
C PHE A 170 5.29 0.91 -13.49
N ASP A 171 6.22 0.93 -12.55
CA ASP A 171 7.64 0.72 -12.80
C ASP A 171 8.13 -0.47 -11.98
N THR A 172 8.97 -1.31 -12.57
CA THR A 172 9.63 -2.42 -11.88
C THR A 172 11.13 -2.36 -12.11
N GLU A 173 11.87 -2.63 -11.06
CA GLU A 173 13.31 -2.85 -11.09
C GLU A 173 13.56 -4.19 -10.42
N SER A 174 14.39 -5.05 -11.02
CA SER A 174 14.70 -6.34 -10.42
C SER A 174 16.16 -6.67 -10.65
N TYR A 175 16.81 -7.23 -9.63
CA TYR A 175 18.18 -7.69 -9.75
C TYR A 175 18.42 -9.06 -9.09
N SER A 176 19.39 -9.77 -9.64
CA SER A 176 19.90 -11.02 -9.07
C SER A 176 20.90 -10.73 -7.94
N ARG A 177 20.67 -11.29 -6.77
CA ARG A 177 21.56 -11.22 -5.60
C ARG A 177 22.86 -11.99 -5.80
N SER A 178 22.93 -12.91 -6.76
CA SER A 178 24.13 -13.68 -7.04
C SER A 178 25.00 -13.07 -8.13
N SER A 179 24.40 -12.53 -9.19
CA SER A 179 25.11 -11.99 -10.35
C SER A 179 25.10 -10.45 -10.44
N GLY A 180 24.16 -9.80 -9.75
CA GLY A 180 23.90 -8.37 -9.88
C GLY A 180 23.15 -7.98 -11.16
N GLU A 181 22.86 -8.94 -12.06
CA GLU A 181 22.14 -8.67 -13.30
C GLU A 181 20.80 -8.02 -13.03
N GLU A 182 20.52 -6.94 -13.76
CA GLU A 182 19.39 -6.05 -13.52
C GLU A 182 18.50 -5.93 -14.77
N THR A 183 17.20 -5.88 -14.52
CA THR A 183 16.17 -5.53 -15.50
C THR A 183 15.27 -4.45 -14.94
N ILE A 184 14.91 -3.48 -15.78
CA ILE A 184 13.98 -2.39 -15.44
C ILE A 184 12.86 -2.37 -16.47
N THR A 185 11.61 -2.32 -16.03
CA THR A 185 10.44 -2.10 -16.89
C THR A 185 9.72 -0.84 -16.44
N SER A 186 9.31 0.01 -17.37
CA SER A 186 8.48 1.18 -17.09
C SER A 186 7.25 1.17 -17.96
N LEU A 187 6.07 1.26 -17.35
CA LEU A 187 4.79 1.36 -18.02
C LEU A 187 4.22 2.76 -17.84
N ASN A 188 4.04 3.48 -18.95
CA ASN A 188 3.21 4.67 -18.97
C ASN A 188 1.81 4.30 -19.46
N LEU A 189 0.89 4.07 -18.52
CA LEU A 189 -0.49 3.63 -18.81
C LEU A 189 -1.30 4.70 -19.55
N SER A 190 -0.98 5.99 -19.33
CA SER A 190 -1.65 7.12 -20.01
C SER A 190 -1.35 7.16 -21.51
N THR A 191 -0.13 6.80 -21.91
CA THR A 191 0.33 6.83 -23.32
C THR A 191 0.43 5.44 -23.94
N ARG A 192 0.22 4.39 -23.16
CA ARG A 192 0.36 2.98 -23.54
C ARG A 192 1.73 2.66 -24.14
N LYS A 193 2.76 3.26 -23.53
CA LYS A 193 4.17 3.04 -23.89
C LYS A 193 4.85 2.30 -22.76
N LYS A 194 5.57 1.25 -23.11
CA LYS A 194 6.40 0.45 -22.22
C LYS A 194 7.85 0.60 -22.64
N SER A 195 8.75 0.71 -21.67
CA SER A 195 10.18 0.48 -21.87
C SER A 195 10.65 -0.75 -21.11
N GLU A 196 11.61 -1.45 -21.70
CA GLU A 196 12.29 -2.60 -21.10
C GLU A 196 13.79 -2.36 -21.21
N THR A 197 14.46 -2.28 -20.08
CA THR A 197 15.92 -2.17 -20.00
C THR A 197 16.49 -3.49 -19.50
N SER A 198 17.47 -4.02 -20.24
CA SER A 198 18.17 -5.27 -19.91
C SER A 198 19.67 -5.10 -20.07
N GLY A 199 20.45 -6.02 -19.51
CA GLY A 199 21.91 -5.95 -19.52
C GLY A 199 22.49 -4.96 -18.49
N GLY A 200 21.67 -4.53 -17.52
CA GLY A 200 22.13 -3.78 -16.37
C GLY A 200 22.88 -4.67 -15.37
N ASN A 201 23.71 -4.10 -14.51
CA ASN A 201 24.31 -4.81 -13.39
C ASN A 201 24.55 -3.89 -12.19
N MET A 202 23.97 -4.25 -11.03
CA MET A 202 24.03 -3.47 -9.79
C MET A 202 25.37 -3.54 -9.05
N PHE A 203 26.19 -4.55 -9.34
CA PHE A 203 27.42 -4.84 -8.60
C PHE A 203 28.70 -4.50 -9.39
N SER A 204 28.61 -4.33 -10.71
CA SER A 204 29.78 -4.11 -11.56
C SER A 204 29.51 -3.23 -12.77
N ASP A 205 30.17 -2.07 -12.79
CA ASP A 205 30.17 -1.14 -13.93
C ASP A 205 30.70 -1.77 -15.22
N LYS A 206 31.62 -2.74 -15.12
CA LYS A 206 32.22 -3.40 -16.30
C LYS A 206 31.20 -4.22 -17.07
N THR A 207 30.29 -4.88 -16.35
CA THR A 207 29.22 -5.70 -16.94
C THR A 207 27.92 -4.92 -17.12
N ASN A 208 27.78 -3.75 -16.47
CA ASN A 208 26.63 -2.87 -16.61
C ASN A 208 26.60 -2.20 -18.00
N LYS A 209 25.86 -2.79 -18.93
CA LYS A 209 25.72 -2.31 -20.33
C LYS A 209 24.25 -2.26 -20.72
N PRO A 210 23.45 -1.41 -20.05
CA PRO A 210 22.01 -1.42 -20.19
C PRO A 210 21.59 -1.04 -21.61
N LYS A 211 20.57 -1.71 -22.12
CA LYS A 211 19.91 -1.39 -23.39
C LYS A 211 18.42 -1.33 -23.18
N THR A 212 17.82 -0.21 -23.59
CA THR A 212 16.39 0.03 -23.47
C THR A 212 15.68 -0.17 -24.81
N VAL A 213 14.61 -0.95 -24.80
CA VAL A 213 13.69 -1.11 -25.93
C VAL A 213 12.36 -0.46 -25.58
N TRP A 214 11.77 0.26 -26.54
CA TRP A 214 10.47 0.91 -26.37
C TRP A 214 9.42 0.23 -27.24
N LYS A 215 8.25 -0.03 -26.65
CA LYS A 215 7.13 -0.67 -27.33
C LYS A 215 5.82 0.01 -26.95
N LYS A 216 4.83 -0.09 -27.84
CA LYS A 216 3.44 0.13 -27.43
C LYS A 216 2.88 -1.19 -26.90
N PHE A 217 1.94 -1.10 -25.99
CA PHE A 217 1.20 -2.26 -25.49
C PHE A 217 -0.29 -1.93 -25.48
N ASP A 218 -1.12 -2.96 -25.59
CA ASP A 218 -2.55 -2.79 -25.52
C ASP A 218 -2.99 -2.78 -24.05
N TRP A 219 -3.61 -1.67 -23.65
CA TRP A 219 -4.18 -1.51 -22.32
C TRP A 219 -5.50 -0.78 -22.42
N GLY A 220 -6.44 -1.14 -21.55
CA GLY A 220 -7.78 -0.58 -21.54
C GLY A 220 -7.83 0.82 -20.95
N ARG A 221 -8.74 1.00 -20.00
CA ARG A 221 -8.89 2.22 -19.21
C ARG A 221 -7.82 2.29 -18.10
N LEU A 222 -7.66 3.47 -17.52
CA LEU A 222 -6.92 3.61 -16.27
C LEU A 222 -7.80 3.10 -15.11
N PHE A 223 -7.17 2.38 -14.19
CA PHE A 223 -7.79 1.93 -12.95
C PHE A 223 -7.57 2.96 -11.86
N THR A 224 -8.51 3.07 -10.93
CA THR A 224 -8.35 3.94 -9.77
C THR A 224 -7.66 3.22 -8.62
N LEU A 225 -7.13 3.98 -7.66
CA LEU A 225 -6.59 3.46 -6.41
C LEU A 225 -7.61 2.54 -5.71
N ASP A 226 -8.88 2.94 -5.63
CA ASP A 226 -9.94 2.13 -5.01
C ASP A 226 -10.25 0.83 -5.76
N GLU A 227 -9.93 0.75 -7.05
CA GLU A 227 -10.15 -0.44 -7.89
C GLU A 227 -8.96 -1.42 -7.87
N MET A 228 -7.83 -1.03 -7.28
CA MET A 228 -6.65 -1.88 -7.23
C MET A 228 -6.89 -3.14 -6.39
N THR A 229 -6.42 -4.27 -6.91
CA THR A 229 -6.41 -5.58 -6.25
C THR A 229 -5.08 -6.26 -6.51
N GLU A 230 -4.74 -7.29 -5.74
CA GLU A 230 -3.60 -8.16 -6.02
C GLU A 230 -3.65 -8.78 -7.43
N GLU A 231 -4.85 -9.16 -7.90
CA GLU A 231 -5.02 -9.72 -9.25
C GLU A 231 -4.66 -8.69 -10.33
N LEU A 232 -5.09 -7.44 -10.17
CA LEU A 232 -4.75 -6.38 -11.10
C LEU A 232 -3.25 -6.04 -11.06
N ALA A 233 -2.66 -6.02 -9.86
CA ALA A 233 -1.23 -5.82 -9.67
C ALA A 233 -0.41 -6.90 -10.40
N ARG A 234 -0.80 -8.17 -10.26
CA ARG A 234 -0.17 -9.29 -10.97
C ARG A 234 -0.27 -9.13 -12.49
N LYS A 235 -1.43 -8.73 -13.01
CA LYS A 235 -1.61 -8.48 -14.46
C LYS A 235 -0.68 -7.38 -14.99
N LEU A 236 -0.41 -6.33 -14.20
CA LEU A 236 0.53 -5.28 -14.59
C LEU A 236 1.96 -5.80 -14.71
N SER A 237 2.38 -6.70 -13.82
CA SER A 237 3.70 -7.34 -13.84
C SER A 237 3.90 -8.31 -15.02
N GLU A 238 2.83 -8.70 -15.71
CA GLU A 238 2.86 -9.62 -16.87
C GLU A 238 2.94 -8.89 -18.22
N ILE A 239 2.80 -7.56 -18.25
CA ILE A 239 2.88 -6.72 -19.46
C ILE A 239 4.32 -6.53 -19.87
#